data_AF-A0A6L3WBE1-F1
#
_entry.id   AF-A0A6L3WBE1-F1
#
_cell.length_a   1.000
_cell.length_b   1.000
_cell.length_c   1.000
_cell.angle_alpha   90.00
_cell.angle_beta   90.00
_cell.angle_gamma   90.00
#
_symmetry.space_group_name_H-M   'P 1'
#
loop_
_entity.id
_entity.type
_entity.pdbx_description
1 polymer ?
#
loop_
_entity_poly.entity_id
_entity_poly.type
_entity_poly.pdbx_seq_one_letter_code
_entity_poly.pdbx_strand_id
1 'polypeptide(L)'
;MFSVITSLLRERFGFDGIVCTDWGLLNDVEMGGATLAARAWGVENLSPRDRALKALEAGVDQFGGESCPELVVELVKDGAVSEERIDASVRRLLREKFRLGSSTPPRSIRTPPSPPSDGRTSARPAWRPSAGRSPC
;
A
#
# COMPACT_ATOMS: atom_id res chain seq x y z
N MET A 1 0.05 -27.15 2.05
CA MET A 1 -0.69 -26.39 3.09
C MET A 1 -1.83 -25.66 2.40
N PHE A 2 -3.07 -25.79 2.87
CA PHE A 2 -4.25 -25.17 2.23
C PHE A 2 -4.37 -23.70 2.65
N SER A 3 -4.47 -22.79 1.69
CA SER A 3 -4.67 -21.34 1.93
C SER A 3 -5.85 -20.84 1.09
N VAL A 4 -6.66 -19.95 1.66
CA VAL A 4 -7.76 -19.29 0.94
C VAL A 4 -7.25 -18.53 -0.29
N ILE A 5 -6.08 -17.90 -0.18
CA ILE A 5 -5.52 -17.10 -1.29
C ILE A 5 -4.97 -18.03 -2.38
N THR A 6 -4.12 -19.00 -2.04
CA THR A 6 -3.49 -19.85 -3.07
C THR A 6 -4.45 -20.94 -3.57
N SER A 7 -4.97 -21.78 -2.68
CA SER A 7 -5.75 -22.96 -3.07
C SER A 7 -7.14 -22.62 -3.60
N LEU A 8 -7.80 -21.62 -3.02
CA LEU A 8 -9.16 -21.24 -3.44
C LEU A 8 -9.13 -20.16 -4.53
N LEU A 9 -8.55 -19.00 -4.24
CA LEU A 9 -8.59 -17.86 -5.15
C LEU A 9 -7.74 -18.08 -6.41
N ARG A 10 -6.47 -18.52 -6.28
CA ARG A 10 -5.58 -18.72 -7.43
C ARG A 10 -5.83 -20.03 -8.15
N GLU A 11 -5.81 -21.16 -7.45
CA GLU A 11 -5.90 -22.50 -8.07
C GLU A 11 -7.32 -22.84 -8.52
N ARG A 12 -8.33 -22.73 -7.63
CA ARG A 12 -9.71 -23.12 -7.95
C ARG A 12 -10.44 -22.07 -8.80
N PHE A 13 -10.28 -20.79 -8.51
CA PHE A 13 -10.98 -19.71 -9.24
C PHE A 13 -10.14 -19.05 -10.34
N GLY A 14 -8.88 -19.42 -10.50
CA GLY A 14 -8.04 -18.94 -11.61
C GLY A 14 -7.68 -17.46 -11.53
N PHE A 15 -7.72 -16.84 -10.35
CA PHE A 15 -7.34 -15.44 -10.21
C PHE A 15 -5.83 -15.25 -10.36
N ASP A 16 -5.42 -14.58 -11.43
CA ASP A 16 -4.02 -14.22 -11.69
C ASP A 16 -3.71 -12.73 -11.44
N GLY A 17 -4.61 -12.00 -10.76
CA GLY A 17 -4.38 -10.61 -10.39
C GLY A 17 -3.47 -10.43 -9.17
N ILE A 18 -3.33 -9.18 -8.75
CA ILE A 18 -2.56 -8.78 -7.56
C ILE A 18 -3.42 -8.97 -6.31
N VAL A 19 -2.87 -9.62 -5.28
CA VAL A 19 -3.45 -9.70 -3.95
C VAL A 19 -2.75 -8.69 -3.05
N CYS A 20 -3.47 -7.63 -2.66
CA CYS A 20 -3.00 -6.63 -1.71
C CYS A 20 -3.67 -6.83 -0.35
N THR A 21 -2.90 -6.77 0.74
CA THR A 21 -3.48 -6.78 2.10
C THR A 21 -4.20 -5.46 2.40
N ASP A 22 -5.04 -5.50 3.43
CA ASP A 22 -5.52 -4.29 4.08
C ASP A 22 -4.43 -3.66 4.98
N TRP A 23 -4.76 -2.55 5.63
CA TRP A 23 -3.85 -1.68 6.38
C TRP A 23 -3.51 -2.19 7.79
N GLY A 24 -2.27 -1.95 8.20
CA GLY A 24 -1.79 -2.23 9.56
C GLY A 24 -1.77 -3.71 9.90
N LEU A 25 -1.35 -4.54 8.95
CA LEU A 25 -1.29 -6.00 9.11
C LEU A 25 0.01 -6.43 9.81
N LEU A 26 1.12 -5.75 9.50
CA LEU A 26 2.44 -6.14 9.98
C LEU A 26 2.80 -5.39 11.26
N ASN A 27 2.59 -4.07 11.23
CA ASN A 27 3.03 -3.16 12.29
C ASN A 27 1.85 -2.42 12.93
N ASP A 28 2.10 -1.95 14.15
CA ASP A 28 1.22 -0.99 14.80
C ASP A 28 1.31 0.35 14.06
N VAL A 29 0.19 1.06 14.00
CA VAL A 29 0.07 2.33 13.28
C VAL A 29 -0.19 3.45 14.27
N GLU A 30 0.70 4.44 14.29
CA GLU A 30 0.50 5.67 15.05
C GLU A 30 -0.43 6.62 14.29
N MET A 31 -1.59 6.93 14.87
CA MET A 31 -2.56 7.84 14.26
C MET A 31 -3.18 8.76 15.30
N GLY A 32 -2.99 10.08 15.13
CA GLY A 32 -3.65 11.09 15.97
C GLY A 32 -3.25 11.05 17.45
N GLY A 33 -2.03 10.59 17.76
CA GLY A 33 -1.55 10.46 19.14
C GLY A 33 -1.97 9.17 19.84
N ALA A 34 -2.55 8.21 19.10
CA ALA A 34 -2.87 6.88 19.60
C ALA A 34 -2.20 5.80 18.75
N THR A 35 -1.66 4.79 19.42
CA THR A 35 -1.15 3.56 18.81
C THR A 35 -2.31 2.64 18.47
N LEU A 36 -2.52 2.38 17.18
CA LEU A 36 -3.45 1.37 16.70
C LEU A 36 -2.69 0.06 16.50
N ALA A 37 -2.94 -0.92 17.36
CA ALA A 37 -2.34 -2.25 17.25
C ALA A 37 -2.54 -2.88 15.86
N ALA A 38 -1.58 -3.66 15.42
CA ALA A 38 -1.64 -4.43 14.19
C ALA A 38 -2.87 -5.35 14.19
N ARG A 39 -3.59 -5.40 13.07
CA ARG A 39 -4.76 -6.30 12.88
C ARG A 39 -4.32 -7.71 12.50
N ALA A 40 -3.30 -8.23 13.20
CA ALA A 40 -2.69 -9.53 12.98
C ALA A 40 -3.50 -10.67 13.63
N TRP A 41 -4.82 -10.70 13.39
CA TRP A 41 -5.73 -11.59 14.11
C TRP A 41 -5.39 -13.07 13.93
N GLY A 42 -5.31 -13.80 15.05
CA GLY A 42 -4.95 -15.21 15.10
C GLY A 42 -3.44 -15.50 14.99
N VAL A 43 -2.62 -14.46 14.85
CA VAL A 43 -1.14 -14.54 14.84
C VAL A 43 -0.52 -13.34 15.56
N GLU A 44 -1.20 -12.81 16.57
CA GLU A 44 -0.79 -11.63 17.33
C GLU A 44 0.57 -11.83 17.99
N ASN A 45 0.91 -13.08 18.31
CA ASN A 45 2.18 -13.50 18.90
C ASN A 45 3.36 -13.53 17.92
N LEU A 46 3.11 -13.45 16.60
CA LEU A 46 4.18 -13.43 15.61
C LEU A 46 4.84 -12.07 15.53
N SER A 47 6.14 -12.06 15.22
CA SER A 47 6.86 -10.84 14.87
C SER A 47 6.36 -10.26 13.53
N PRO A 48 6.55 -8.96 13.25
CA PRO A 48 6.24 -8.38 11.94
C PRO A 48 6.88 -9.14 10.77
N ARG A 49 8.13 -9.60 10.93
CA ARG A 49 8.84 -10.43 9.95
C ARG A 49 8.11 -11.75 9.71
N ASP A 50 7.71 -12.45 10.76
CA ASP A 50 7.03 -13.75 10.62
C ASP A 50 5.59 -13.60 10.09
N ARG A 51 4.92 -12.48 10.40
CA ARG A 51 3.64 -12.11 9.78
C ARG A 51 3.82 -11.89 8.27
N ALA A 52 4.87 -11.18 7.86
CA ALA A 52 5.19 -10.97 6.45
C ALA A 52 5.48 -12.28 5.73
N LEU A 53 6.29 -13.16 6.33
CA LEU A 53 6.56 -14.51 5.81
C LEU A 53 5.26 -15.29 5.60
N LYS A 54 4.42 -15.37 6.63
CA LYS A 54 3.14 -16.09 6.58
C LYS A 54 2.21 -15.55 5.48
N ALA A 55 2.16 -14.23 5.30
CA ALA A 55 1.36 -13.60 4.25
C ALA A 55 1.90 -13.92 2.84
N LEU A 56 3.23 -13.88 2.65
CA LEU A 56 3.88 -14.22 1.39
C LEU A 56 3.65 -15.69 1.01
N GLU A 57 3.78 -16.60 1.97
CA GLU A 57 3.47 -18.03 1.82
C GLU A 57 2.00 -18.26 1.48
N ALA A 58 1.09 -17.47 2.06
CA ALA A 58 -0.33 -17.57 1.76
C ALA A 58 -0.67 -17.20 0.31
N GLY A 59 0.14 -16.34 -0.32
CA GLY A 59 -0.01 -15.91 -1.72
C GLY A 59 -0.22 -14.40 -1.90
N VAL A 60 0.02 -13.58 -0.87
CA VAL A 60 -0.03 -12.11 -0.96
C VAL A 60 1.07 -11.59 -1.88
N ASP A 61 0.76 -10.55 -2.67
CA ASP A 61 1.73 -9.90 -3.57
C ASP A 61 2.19 -8.53 -3.05
N GLN A 62 1.35 -7.83 -2.29
CA GLN A 62 1.60 -6.48 -1.80
C GLN A 62 1.01 -6.26 -0.40
N PHE A 63 1.72 -5.51 0.44
CA PHE A 63 1.23 -5.06 1.74
C PHE A 63 0.63 -3.65 1.64
N GLY A 64 -0.62 -3.50 2.05
CA GLY A 64 -1.34 -2.23 2.05
C GLY A 64 -0.97 -1.36 3.25
N GLY A 65 -0.63 -0.08 3.01
CA GLY A 65 -0.35 0.88 4.08
C GLY A 65 0.97 0.66 4.85
N GLU A 66 1.73 -0.39 4.52
CA GLU A 66 3.01 -0.72 5.15
C GLU A 66 4.18 -0.14 4.35
N SER A 67 5.17 0.41 5.05
CA SER A 67 6.38 1.01 4.46
C SER A 67 7.66 0.38 5.00
N CYS A 68 7.67 -0.96 5.11
CA CYS A 68 8.75 -1.75 5.71
C CYS A 68 9.34 -2.79 4.72
N PRO A 69 9.90 -2.38 3.56
CA PRO A 69 10.46 -3.30 2.57
C PRO A 69 11.63 -4.15 3.10
N GLU A 70 12.34 -3.66 4.12
CA GLU A 70 13.45 -4.34 4.78
C GLU A 70 13.07 -5.72 5.31
N LEU A 71 11.85 -5.91 5.80
CA LEU A 71 11.37 -7.21 6.27
C LEU A 71 11.38 -8.25 5.14
N VAL A 72 10.97 -7.86 3.94
CA VAL A 72 10.97 -8.74 2.76
C VAL A 72 12.40 -9.00 2.28
N VAL A 73 13.26 -7.98 2.30
CA VAL A 73 14.67 -8.12 1.92
C VAL A 73 15.40 -9.10 2.84
N GLU A 74 15.17 -9.01 4.16
CA GLU A 74 15.74 -9.93 5.13
C GLU A 74 15.28 -11.36 4.88
N LEU A 75 13.96 -11.58 4.69
CA LEU A 75 13.38 -12.89 4.39
C LEU A 75 13.95 -13.53 3.11
N VAL A 76 14.35 -12.73 2.13
CA VAL A 76 15.00 -13.26 0.91
C VAL A 76 16.48 -13.58 1.20
N LYS A 77 17.18 -12.67 1.88
CA LYS A 77 18.62 -12.84 2.19
C LYS A 77 18.91 -14.05 3.07
N ASP A 78 18.02 -14.36 4.01
CA ASP A 78 18.15 -15.53 4.89
C ASP A 78 17.57 -16.82 4.29
N GLY A 79 16.95 -16.73 3.10
CA GLY A 79 16.41 -17.87 2.36
C GLY A 79 15.04 -18.35 2.83
N ALA A 80 14.37 -17.65 3.75
CA ALA A 80 13.00 -17.98 4.15
C ALA A 80 11.98 -17.79 3.02
N VAL A 81 12.25 -16.86 2.09
CA VAL A 81 11.46 -16.62 0.88
C VAL A 81 12.39 -16.66 -0.34
N SER A 82 12.04 -17.44 -1.36
CA SER A 82 12.84 -17.50 -2.58
C SER A 82 12.67 -16.24 -3.44
N GLU A 83 13.70 -15.87 -4.21
CA GLU A 83 13.61 -14.74 -5.15
C GLU A 83 12.50 -14.98 -6.20
N GLU A 84 12.31 -16.22 -6.66
CA GLU A 84 11.28 -16.56 -7.64
C GLU A 84 9.87 -16.28 -7.10
N ARG A 85 9.66 -16.45 -5.79
CA ARG A 85 8.38 -16.13 -5.15
C ARG A 85 8.11 -14.62 -5.21
N ILE A 86 9.13 -13.78 -5.04
CA ILE A 86 9.03 -12.33 -5.16
C ILE A 86 8.84 -11.92 -6.63
N ASP A 87 9.58 -12.53 -7.56
CA ASP A 87 9.46 -12.29 -8.99
C ASP A 87 8.04 -12.54 -9.51
N ALA A 88 7.36 -13.56 -8.99
CA ALA A 88 5.95 -13.81 -9.31
C ALA A 88 5.05 -12.62 -8.94
N SER A 89 5.23 -12.04 -7.74
CA SER A 89 4.50 -10.85 -7.29
C SER A 89 4.84 -9.62 -8.14
N VAL A 90 6.14 -9.38 -8.38
CA VAL A 90 6.63 -8.25 -9.18
C VAL A 90 6.10 -8.30 -10.61
N ARG A 91 6.06 -9.48 -11.24
CA ARG A 91 5.52 -9.65 -12.59
C ARG A 91 4.05 -9.23 -12.67
N ARG A 92 3.23 -9.60 -11.69
CA ARG A 92 1.81 -9.20 -11.63
C ARG A 92 1.67 -7.69 -11.47
N LEU A 93 2.43 -7.12 -10.52
CA LEU A 93 2.45 -5.68 -10.27
C LEU A 93 2.85 -4.89 -11.52
N LEU A 94 3.95 -5.27 -12.17
CA LEU A 94 4.43 -4.59 -13.37
C LEU A 94 3.46 -4.77 -14.55
N ARG A 95 2.89 -5.96 -14.74
CA ARG A 95 1.89 -6.19 -15.79
C ARG A 95 0.70 -5.25 -15.66
N GLU A 96 0.15 -5.09 -14.46
CA GLU A 96 -0.96 -4.14 -14.26
C GLU A 96 -0.51 -2.68 -14.41
N LYS A 97 0.68 -2.31 -13.95
CA LYS A 97 1.25 -0.95 -14.19
C LYS A 97 1.38 -0.63 -15.68
N PHE A 98 1.84 -1.58 -16.49
CA PHE A 98 1.94 -1.42 -17.95
C PHE A 98 0.56 -1.35 -18.60
N ARG A 99 -0.41 -2.19 -18.19
CA ARG A 99 -1.79 -2.15 -18.70
C ARG A 99 -2.48 -0.81 -18.44
N LEU A 100 -2.21 -0.19 -17.29
CA LEU A 100 -2.78 1.11 -16.91
C LEU A 100 -2.11 2.30 -17.61
N GLY A 101 -1.12 2.08 -18.49
CA GLY A 101 -0.49 3.14 -19.28
C GLY A 101 0.55 3.97 -18.53
N SER A 102 1.01 3.52 -17.35
CA SER A 102 2.09 4.17 -16.60
C SER A 102 3.49 3.82 -17.15
N SER A 103 3.69 3.95 -18.47
CA SER A 103 5.04 4.03 -19.06
C SER A 103 5.60 5.46 -19.01
N THR A 104 4.80 6.43 -18.52
CA THR A 104 5.21 7.82 -18.36
C THR A 104 6.07 7.96 -17.09
N PRO A 105 7.27 8.58 -17.16
CA PRO A 105 8.08 8.85 -15.96
C PRO A 105 7.27 9.64 -14.93
N PRO A 106 7.60 9.55 -13.62
CA PRO A 106 6.89 10.30 -12.59
C PRO A 106 6.87 11.77 -13.01
N ARG A 107 5.67 12.34 -13.14
CA ARG A 107 5.52 13.78 -13.36
C ARG A 107 6.28 14.43 -12.22
N SER A 108 7.42 15.07 -12.52
CA SER A 108 8.06 15.97 -11.56
C SER A 108 6.95 16.88 -11.09
N ILE A 109 6.63 16.85 -9.81
CA ILE A 109 5.71 17.81 -9.23
C ILE A 109 6.42 19.14 -9.48
N ARG A 110 5.99 19.88 -10.51
CA ARG A 110 6.55 21.20 -10.78
C ARG A 110 6.30 21.95 -9.48
N THR A 111 7.35 22.25 -8.73
CA THR A 111 7.24 23.19 -7.62
C THR A 111 6.56 24.41 -8.23
N PRO A 112 5.37 24.83 -7.75
CA PRO A 112 4.79 26.06 -8.24
C PRO A 112 5.86 27.14 -8.07
N PRO A 113 6.07 28.01 -9.07
CA PRO A 113 7.04 29.08 -8.93
C PRO A 113 6.75 29.82 -7.63
N SER A 114 7.79 30.09 -6.84
CA SER A 114 7.68 30.88 -5.62
C SER A 114 6.88 32.13 -5.94
N PRO A 115 5.87 32.51 -5.11
CA PRO A 115 5.14 33.74 -5.35
C PRO A 115 6.15 34.89 -5.45
N PRO A 116 5.95 35.83 -6.38
CA PRO A 116 6.83 36.99 -6.48
C PRO A 116 6.86 37.68 -5.11
N SER A 117 8.06 38.05 -4.66
CA SER A 117 8.24 38.84 -3.46
C SER A 117 7.86 40.29 -3.76
N ASP A 118 6.60 40.55 -4.11
CA ASP A 118 6.07 41.90 -4.11
C ASP A 118 5.54 42.20 -2.71
N GLY A 119 6.21 43.15 -2.04
CA GLY A 119 5.93 43.58 -0.68
C GLY A 119 4.58 44.30 -0.53
N ARG A 120 3.47 43.65 -0.87
CA ARG A 120 2.12 44.17 -0.69
C ARG A 120 1.20 43.11 -0.10
N THR A 121 1.30 42.96 1.22
CA THR A 121 0.25 42.33 2.03
C THR A 121 -1.10 42.96 1.76
N SER A 122 -2.02 42.21 1.17
CA SER A 122 -3.44 42.35 1.49
C SER A 122 -4.07 40.96 1.52
N ALA A 123 -4.27 40.45 2.73
CA ALA A 123 -5.03 39.24 2.96
C ALA A 123 -6.48 39.50 2.53
N ARG A 124 -6.98 38.75 1.55
CA ARG A 124 -8.43 38.58 1.32
C ARG A 124 -8.73 37.10 1.55
N PRO A 125 -9.58 36.73 2.54
CA PRO A 125 -9.91 35.33 2.75
C PRO A 125 -10.83 34.85 1.64
N ALA A 126 -10.34 33.90 0.83
CA ALA A 126 -11.11 33.20 -0.18
C ALA A 126 -11.86 32.03 0.46
N TRP A 127 -12.96 32.31 1.15
CA TRP A 127 -14.02 31.31 1.39
C TRP A 127 -15.35 32.02 1.69
N ARG A 128 -16.34 31.84 0.80
CA ARG A 128 -17.76 32.11 1.09
C ARG A 128 -18.53 30.82 0.80
N PRO A 129 -19.27 30.25 1.76
CA PRO A 129 -20.14 29.12 1.46
C PRO A 129 -21.35 29.65 0.69
N SER A 130 -21.63 29.05 -0.47
CA SER A 130 -22.86 29.30 -1.21
C SER A 130 -24.03 28.69 -0.41
N ALA A 131 -24.82 29.56 0.22
CA ALA A 131 -26.14 29.21 0.73
C ALA A 131 -27.03 28.81 -0.45
N GLY A 132 -27.21 27.51 -0.64
CA GLY A 132 -28.24 26.96 -1.52
C GLY A 132 -29.61 27.26 -0.92
N ARG A 133 -30.37 28.14 -1.57
CA ARG A 133 -31.77 28.42 -1.28
C ARG A 133 -32.62 27.29 -1.84
N SER A 134 -33.47 26.70 -1.00
CA SER A 134 -34.68 25.99 -1.44
C SER A 134 -35.69 26.99 -2.01
N PRO A 135 -36.47 26.58 -3.03
CA PRO A 135 -37.89 26.93 -3.01
C PRO A 135 -38.81 25.74 -3.36
N CYS A 136 -39.98 25.77 -2.69
CA CYS A 136 -41.16 24.88 -2.70
C CYS A 136 -41.09 23.66 -1.78
#